data_AF-A0A060CIE2-F1
#
_entry.id   AF-A0A060CIE2-F1
#
_cell.length_a   1.000
_cell.length_b   1.000
_cell.length_c   1.000
_cell.angle_alpha   90.00
_cell.angle_beta   90.00
_cell.angle_gamma   90.00
#
_symmetry.space_group_name_H-M   'P 1'
#
loop_
_entity.id
_entity.type
_entity.pdbx_description
1 polymer ?
#
loop_
_entity_poly.entity_id
_entity_poly.type
_entity_poly.pdbx_seq_one_letter_code
_entity_poly.pdbx_strand_id
1 'polypeptide(L)'
;NNKDNYQSIAIIRLKENKGIITALNTGLEWIDKNTTCNYIARLDCGDICSPERYYKQIQFLSENTYISLLGSWCYFENPEKKVKFKYVTPVKHTEIENAMHFKNVFIHPTIMLRKSILEK
;
A
#
# COMPACT_ATOMS: atom_id res chain seq x y z
N ASN A 1 -21.16 -24.57 4.97
CA ASN A 1 -19.82 -25.12 5.22
C ASN A 1 -18.85 -24.58 4.16
N ASN A 2 -18.15 -23.50 4.44
CA ASN A 2 -16.91 -23.08 3.78
C ASN A 2 -16.34 -21.88 4.55
N LYS A 3 -15.99 -22.14 5.81
CA LYS A 3 -15.01 -21.33 6.53
C LYS A 3 -13.66 -21.95 6.24
N ASP A 4 -12.64 -21.11 6.13
CA ASP A 4 -11.21 -21.44 6.19
C ASP A 4 -10.54 -21.83 4.86
N ASN A 5 -10.04 -20.83 4.12
CA ASN A 5 -8.68 -20.81 3.55
C ASN A 5 -8.43 -19.58 2.66
N TYR A 6 -7.94 -18.47 3.23
CA TYR A 6 -7.27 -17.43 2.44
C TYR A 6 -6.07 -16.86 3.18
N GLN A 7 -5.01 -17.66 3.24
CA GLN A 7 -3.65 -17.11 3.23
C GLN A 7 -2.88 -17.84 2.12
N SER A 8 -3.18 -17.48 0.88
CA SER A 8 -2.32 -17.84 -0.24
C SER A 8 -1.12 -16.90 -0.23
N ILE A 9 0.05 -17.44 0.08
CA ILE A 9 1.32 -16.72 -0.07
C ILE A 9 1.88 -17.09 -1.44
N ALA A 10 1.95 -16.12 -2.34
CA ALA A 10 2.66 -16.27 -3.61
C ALA A 10 4.04 -15.59 -3.51
N ILE A 11 5.09 -16.34 -3.80
CA ILE A 11 6.47 -15.83 -3.81
C ILE A 11 6.93 -15.74 -5.26
N ILE A 12 7.09 -14.53 -5.77
CA ILE A 12 7.58 -14.28 -7.13
C ILE A 12 9.05 -13.86 -7.06
N ARG A 13 9.93 -14.72 -7.56
CA ARG A 13 11.39 -14.51 -7.51
C ARG A 13 11.92 -14.12 -8.90
N LEU A 14 12.55 -12.95 -8.97
CA LEU A 14 13.31 -12.56 -10.16
C LEU A 14 14.59 -13.40 -10.28
N LYS A 15 15.00 -13.71 -11.51
CA LYS A 15 16.23 -14.47 -11.78
C LYS A 15 17.50 -13.77 -11.28
N GLU A 16 17.47 -12.44 -11.27
CA GLU A 16 18.55 -11.56 -10.85
C GLU A 16 17.97 -10.30 -10.18
N ASN A 17 18.77 -9.61 -9.37
CA ASN A 17 18.35 -8.37 -8.73
C ASN A 17 18.25 -7.24 -9.76
N LYS A 18 17.04 -6.72 -9.99
CA LYS A 18 16.75 -5.59 -10.90
C LYS A 18 16.28 -4.32 -10.17
N GLY A 19 16.43 -4.28 -8.85
CA GLY A 19 15.97 -3.17 -8.03
C GLY A 19 14.46 -3.20 -7.73
N ILE A 20 14.05 -2.30 -6.84
CA ILE A 20 12.71 -2.31 -6.23
C ILE A 20 11.59 -2.02 -7.22
N ILE A 21 11.83 -1.15 -8.22
CA ILE A 21 10.83 -0.79 -9.21
C ILE A 21 10.44 -2.01 -10.05
N THR A 22 11.43 -2.77 -10.54
CA THR A 22 11.16 -3.98 -11.30
C THR A 22 10.45 -5.03 -10.45
N ALA A 23 10.89 -5.24 -9.20
CA ALA A 23 10.25 -6.18 -8.29
C ALA A 23 8.77 -5.81 -8.02
N LEU A 24 8.49 -4.53 -7.77
CA LEU A 24 7.14 -4.01 -7.57
C LEU A 24 6.27 -4.24 -8.80
N ASN A 25 6.75 -3.85 -9.99
CA ASN A 25 5.99 -4.00 -11.23
C ASN A 25 5.71 -5.46 -11.58
N THR A 26 6.67 -6.38 -11.36
CA THR A 26 6.44 -7.82 -11.50
C THR A 26 5.36 -8.32 -10.53
N GLY A 27 5.35 -7.81 -9.29
CA GLY A 27 4.30 -8.12 -8.32
C GLY A 27 2.92 -7.62 -8.76
N LEU A 28 2.82 -6.38 -9.24
CA LEU A 28 1.57 -5.79 -9.74
C LEU A 28 1.03 -6.57 -10.95
N GLU A 29 1.88 -6.92 -11.91
CA GLU A 29 1.50 -7.73 -13.08
C GLU A 29 1.02 -9.12 -12.67
N TRP A 30 1.69 -9.74 -11.68
CA TRP A 30 1.25 -11.03 -11.16
C TRP A 30 -0.12 -10.92 -10.48
N ILE A 31 -0.33 -9.91 -9.62
CA ILE A 31 -1.61 -9.68 -8.94
C ILE A 31 -2.74 -9.50 -9.95
N ASP A 32 -2.50 -8.69 -10.99
CA ASP A 32 -3.48 -8.41 -12.04
C ASP A 32 -3.93 -9.68 -12.77
N LYS A 33 -2.97 -10.52 -13.20
CA LYS A 33 -3.23 -11.73 -13.98
C LYS A 33 -3.75 -12.92 -13.17
N ASN A 34 -3.43 -13.00 -11.88
CA ASN A 34 -3.65 -14.22 -11.08
C ASN A 34 -4.68 -14.05 -9.96
N THR A 35 -5.21 -12.84 -9.75
CA THR A 35 -6.15 -12.60 -8.65
C THR A 35 -7.37 -11.79 -9.05
N THR A 36 -8.47 -12.03 -8.34
CA THR A 36 -9.72 -11.27 -8.41
C THR A 36 -9.82 -10.23 -7.30
N CYS A 37 -8.70 -9.80 -6.71
CA CYS A 37 -8.74 -8.82 -5.62
C CYS A 37 -9.11 -7.43 -6.15
N ASN A 38 -9.86 -6.67 -5.36
CA ASN A 38 -10.28 -5.30 -5.72
C ASN A 38 -9.32 -4.22 -5.23
N TYR A 39 -8.49 -4.55 -4.23
CA TYR A 39 -7.60 -3.63 -3.57
C TYR A 39 -6.18 -4.20 -3.52
N ILE A 40 -5.20 -3.32 -3.68
CA ILE A 40 -3.79 -3.63 -3.57
C ILE A 40 -3.21 -2.73 -2.48
N ALA A 41 -2.60 -3.33 -1.47
CA ALA A 41 -1.85 -2.61 -0.45
C ALA A 41 -0.36 -2.86 -0.63
N ARG A 42 0.45 -1.82 -0.43
CA ARG A 42 1.91 -1.94 -0.43
C ARG A 42 2.42 -2.08 1.00
N LEU A 43 3.39 -2.96 1.19
CA LEU A 43 4.15 -3.10 2.42
C LEU A 43 5.61 -3.36 2.05
N ASP A 44 6.53 -2.51 2.50
CA ASP A 44 7.95 -2.69 2.24
C ASP A 44 8.55 -3.68 3.26
N CYS A 45 9.65 -4.33 2.88
CA CYS A 45 10.33 -5.30 3.75
C CYS A 45 10.89 -4.61 4.99
N GLY A 46 10.55 -5.12 6.18
CA GLY A 46 10.99 -4.57 7.46
C GLY A 46 9.99 -3.61 8.12
N ASP A 47 8.93 -3.20 7.42
CA ASP A 47 7.88 -2.37 8.00
C ASP A 47 6.82 -3.18 8.75
N ILE A 48 6.26 -2.57 9.80
CA ILE A 48 5.20 -3.17 10.62
C ILE A 48 3.86 -2.57 10.21
N CYS A 49 2.93 -3.43 9.82
CA CYS A 49 1.55 -3.04 9.52
C CYS A 49 0.72 -2.95 10.81
N SER A 50 0.01 -1.82 11.01
CA SER A 50 -1.00 -1.73 12.06
C SER A 50 -2.11 -2.77 11.85
N PRO A 51 -2.58 -3.49 12.89
CA PRO A 51 -3.54 -4.59 12.75
C PRO A 51 -4.83 -4.21 12.02
N GLU A 52 -5.30 -2.97 12.21
CA GLU A 52 -6.57 -2.50 11.64
C GLU A 52 -6.40 -1.76 10.31
N ARG A 53 -5.17 -1.61 9.81
CA ARG A 53 -4.86 -0.77 8.63
C ARG A 53 -5.72 -1.18 7.44
N TYR A 54 -5.65 -2.46 7.05
CA TYR A 54 -6.34 -2.91 5.85
C TYR A 54 -7.86 -2.78 5.96
N TYR A 55 -8.44 -3.12 7.11
CA TYR A 55 -9.88 -2.98 7.34
C TYR A 55 -10.34 -1.53 7.18
N LYS A 56 -9.63 -0.58 7.83
CA LYS A 56 -9.96 0.85 7.75
C LYS A 56 -9.81 1.41 6.34
N GLN A 57 -8.75 1.02 5.63
CA GLN A 57 -8.49 1.48 4.26
C GLN A 57 -9.50 0.91 3.26
N ILE A 58 -9.82 -0.39 3.37
CA ILE A 58 -10.85 -1.04 2.54
C ILE A 58 -12.21 -0.40 2.79
N GLN A 59 -12.59 -0.20 4.06
CA GLN A 59 -13.86 0.43 4.40
C GLN A 59 -13.96 1.83 3.78
N PHE A 60 -12.94 2.67 3.98
CA PHE A 60 -12.91 4.02 3.42
C PHE A 60 -13.02 4.02 1.88
N LEU A 61 -12.28 3.14 1.18
CA LEU A 61 -12.40 3.03 -0.27
C LEU A 61 -13.79 2.49 -0.66
N SER A 62 -14.36 1.53 0.06
CA SER A 62 -15.68 1.00 -0.28
C SER A 62 -16.78 2.06 -0.19
N GLU A 63 -16.67 2.98 0.77
CA GLU A 63 -17.61 4.09 0.99
C GLU A 63 -17.37 5.26 0.02
N ASN A 64 -16.16 5.39 -0.53
CA ASN A 64 -15.74 6.51 -1.39
C ASN A 64 -15.26 6.01 -2.76
N THR A 65 -16.22 5.65 -3.62
CA THR A 65 -15.96 5.02 -4.93
C THR A 65 -15.15 5.89 -5.89
N TYR A 66 -15.23 7.21 -5.74
CA TYR A 66 -14.47 8.19 -6.53
C TYR A 66 -12.99 8.31 -6.14
N ILE A 67 -12.56 7.67 -5.04
CA ILE A 67 -11.16 7.67 -4.59
C ILE A 67 -10.48 6.38 -5.06
N SER A 68 -9.34 6.54 -5.75
CA SER A 68 -8.57 5.42 -6.32
C SER A 68 -7.33 5.02 -5.51
N LEU A 69 -6.78 5.97 -4.75
CA LEU A 69 -5.56 5.80 -3.96
C LEU A 69 -5.74 6.52 -2.62
N LEU A 70 -5.29 5.88 -1.55
CA LEU A 70 -5.12 6.51 -0.25
C LEU A 70 -3.81 6.06 0.40
N GLY A 71 -3.42 6.75 1.46
CA GLY A 71 -2.38 6.32 2.38
C GLY A 71 -2.79 6.57 3.82
N SER A 72 -1.92 6.21 4.76
CA SER A 72 -2.03 6.63 6.15
C SER A 72 -0.76 7.34 6.61
N TRP A 73 -0.87 8.06 7.71
CA TRP A 73 0.30 8.44 8.50
C TRP A 73 1.01 7.19 9.04
N CYS A 74 2.26 7.33 9.43
CA CYS A 74 3.01 6.27 10.09
C CYS A 74 3.81 6.81 11.28
N TYR A 75 4.37 5.88 12.04
CA TYR A 75 5.48 6.18 12.93
C TYR A 75 6.76 5.70 12.25
N PHE A 76 7.76 6.57 12.20
CA PHE A 76 9.12 6.13 11.96
C PHE A 76 9.71 5.72 13.30
N GLU A 77 10.17 4.47 13.36
CA GLU A 77 10.67 3.86 14.57
C GLU A 77 12.09 3.36 14.34
N ASN A 78 12.99 3.69 15.27
CA ASN A 78 14.29 3.06 15.40
C ASN A 78 14.36 2.42 16.79
N PRO A 79 14.14 1.10 16.89
CA PRO A 79 14.13 0.39 18.17
C PRO A 79 15.47 0.50 18.92
N GLU A 80 16.60 0.43 18.19
CA GLU A 80 17.94 0.49 18.77
C GLU A 80 18.21 1.84 19.44
N LYS A 81 17.76 2.92 18.80
CA LYS A 81 17.93 4.30 19.29
C LYS A 81 16.80 4.76 20.20
N LYS A 82 15.77 3.92 20.42
CA LYS A 82 14.52 4.27 21.12
C LYS A 82 13.85 5.55 20.59
N VAL A 83 13.99 5.81 19.29
CA VAL A 83 13.39 6.97 18.63
C VAL A 83 12.11 6.54 17.96
N LYS A 84 11.02 7.29 18.23
CA LYS A 84 9.73 7.13 17.57
C LYS A 84 9.16 8.50 17.28
N PHE A 85 8.88 8.80 16.01
CA PHE A 85 8.20 10.03 15.65
C PHE A 85 7.06 9.76 14.68
N LYS A 86 5.97 10.51 14.86
CA LYS A 86 4.80 10.46 13.99
C LYS A 86 5.08 11.30 12.75
N TYR A 87 4.93 10.71 11.57
CA TYR A 87 5.02 11.45 10.32
C TYR A 87 3.62 11.64 9.74
N VAL A 88 3.24 12.91 9.61
CA VAL A 88 1.91 13.36 9.26
C VAL A 88 1.96 14.04 7.90
N THR A 89 1.02 13.70 7.03
CA THR A 89 0.84 14.27 5.70
C THR A 89 -0.55 14.85 5.56
N PRO A 90 -0.79 15.77 4.60
CA PRO A 90 -2.10 16.38 4.42
C PRO A 90 -3.19 15.33 4.14
N VAL A 91 -4.43 15.65 4.54
CA VAL A 91 -5.57 14.73 4.41
C VAL A 91 -6.64 15.22 3.44
N LYS A 92 -6.66 16.52 3.10
CA LYS A 92 -7.57 17.06 2.11
C LYS A 92 -6.96 16.94 0.72
N HIS A 93 -7.80 16.62 -0.27
CA HIS A 93 -7.37 16.45 -1.65
C HIS A 93 -6.58 17.65 -2.19
N THR A 94 -7.07 18.88 -2.01
CA THR A 94 -6.39 20.10 -2.46
C THR A 94 -5.04 20.32 -1.78
N GLU A 95 -4.91 19.96 -0.51
CA GLU A 95 -3.63 20.06 0.23
C GLU A 95 -2.64 18.98 -0.23
N ILE A 96 -3.14 17.77 -0.56
CA ILE A 96 -2.36 16.68 -1.13
C ILE A 96 -1.83 17.09 -2.50
N GLU A 97 -2.68 17.59 -3.41
CA GLU A 97 -2.28 18.04 -4.75
C GLU A 97 -1.20 19.12 -4.68
N ASN A 98 -1.43 20.16 -3.87
CA ASN A 98 -0.48 21.24 -3.69
C ASN A 98 0.88 20.74 -3.13
N ALA A 99 0.86 19.80 -2.19
CA ALA A 99 2.09 19.25 -1.63
C ALA A 99 2.82 18.31 -2.61
N MET A 100 2.09 17.56 -3.44
CA MET A 100 2.62 16.65 -4.44
C MET A 100 3.45 17.36 -5.52
N HIS A 101 3.24 18.67 -5.75
CA HIS A 101 4.11 19.48 -6.61
C HIS A 101 5.54 19.62 -6.08
N PHE A 102 5.75 19.47 -4.76
CA PHE A 102 7.06 19.68 -4.13
C PHE A 102 7.66 18.37 -3.60
N LYS A 103 6.83 17.44 -3.14
CA LYS A 103 7.28 16.16 -2.57
C LYS A 103 6.19 15.10 -2.63
N ASN A 104 6.60 13.84 -2.68
CA ASN A 104 5.66 12.74 -2.49
C ASN A 104 5.13 12.74 -1.04
N VAL A 105 3.80 12.81 -0.88
CA VAL A 105 3.12 12.72 0.43
C VAL A 105 2.54 11.33 0.72
N PHE A 106 2.67 10.41 -0.22
CA PHE A 106 2.30 9.00 -0.04
C PHE A 106 3.49 8.19 0.46
N ILE A 107 3.39 7.74 1.71
CA ILE A 107 4.43 6.94 2.37
C ILE A 107 4.29 5.51 1.88
N HIS A 108 5.35 4.96 1.28
CA HIS A 108 5.33 3.68 0.56
C HIS A 108 4.60 2.52 1.28
N PRO A 109 4.93 2.13 2.52
CA PRO A 109 4.28 1.02 3.19
C PRO A 109 2.86 1.32 3.65
N THR A 110 2.33 2.54 3.46
CA THR A 110 1.00 2.91 3.96
C THR A 110 -0.06 2.99 2.87
N ILE A 111 0.32 2.86 1.60
CA ILE A 111 -0.64 3.05 0.50
C ILE A 111 -1.54 1.84 0.27
N MET A 112 -2.78 2.13 -0.11
CA MET A 112 -3.73 1.19 -0.69
C MET A 112 -4.40 1.83 -1.89
N LEU A 113 -4.55 1.05 -2.96
CA LEU A 113 -5.14 1.47 -4.22
C LEU A 113 -6.16 0.46 -4.74
N ARG A 114 -7.09 0.93 -5.58
CA ARG A 114 -7.99 0.05 -6.34
C ARG A 114 -7.20 -0.67 -7.42
N LYS A 115 -7.41 -1.98 -7.58
CA LYS A 115 -6.78 -2.75 -8.66
C LYS A 115 -7.10 -2.17 -10.04
N SER A 116 -8.32 -1.66 -10.23
CA SER A 116 -8.79 -1.09 -11.50
C SER A 116 -7.94 0.06 -12.04
N ILE A 117 -7.06 0.70 -11.24
CA ILE A 117 -6.13 1.71 -11.78
C ILE A 117 -5.02 1.13 -12.64
N LEU A 118 -4.81 -0.19 -12.57
CA LEU A 118 -3.83 -0.89 -13.41
C LEU A 118 -4.36 -1.10 -14.83
N GLU A 119 -5.67 -1.00 -15.03
CA GLU A 119 -6.33 -1.08 -16.32
C GLU A 119 -6.01 0.21 -17.11
N LYS A 120 -5.58 0.06 -18.36
CA LYS A 120 -5.23 1.17 -19.26
C LYS A 120 -6.42 1.61 -20.09
#